data_AF-A0A1X7GJD7-F1
#
_entry.id   AF-A0A1X7GJD7-F1
#
_cell.length_a   1.000
_cell.length_b   1.000
_cell.length_c   1.000
_cell.angle_alpha   90.00
_cell.angle_beta   90.00
_cell.angle_gamma   90.00
#
_symmetry.space_group_name_H-M   'P 1'
#
loop_
_entity.id
_entity.type
_entity.pdbx_description
1 polymer ?
#
loop_
_entity_poly.entity_id
_entity_poly.type
_entity_poly.pdbx_seq_one_letter_code
_entity_poly.pdbx_strand_id
1 'polypeptide(L)'
;MVEAMRLWRRAPDRERGWHHVKAMWPEIMRHGFFGDGDGEVNHADPDARPRPLPLTRDQVAEMEAVGEWLGRHVDERDRRLVTLALAELAAGRRRIRWSALKPKLGDGISTRGLGMRYRRAISGVAKVLNGHSRAGHLG
;
A
#
# COMPACT_ATOMS: atom_id res chain seq x y z
N MET A 1 -6.29 3.10 5.17
CA MET A 1 -5.50 2.07 4.45
C MET A 1 -5.68 2.11 2.92
N VAL A 2 -6.91 1.98 2.38
CA VAL A 2 -7.11 2.09 0.90
C VAL A 2 -6.81 3.50 0.40
N GLU A 3 -7.19 4.54 1.15
CA GLU A 3 -6.84 5.93 0.80
C GLU A 3 -5.33 6.17 0.81
N ALA A 4 -4.61 5.75 1.85
CA ALA A 4 -3.14 5.75 1.86
C ALA A 4 -2.52 5.07 0.62
N MET A 5 -3.10 3.97 0.13
CA MET A 5 -2.66 3.34 -1.13
C MET A 5 -2.89 4.20 -2.37
N ARG A 6 -3.95 5.02 -2.40
CA ARG A 6 -4.16 5.99 -3.47
C ARG A 6 -3.17 7.15 -3.37
N LEU A 7 -2.78 7.56 -2.16
CA LEU A 7 -1.75 8.57 -1.94
C LEU A 7 -0.36 8.05 -2.39
N TRP A 8 -0.01 6.81 -2.04
CA TRP A 8 1.22 6.16 -2.53
C TRP A 8 1.31 6.14 -4.06
N ARG A 9 0.20 5.88 -4.77
CA ARG A 9 0.17 5.92 -6.24
C ARG A 9 0.44 7.30 -6.85
N ARG A 10 0.20 8.38 -6.10
CA ARG A 10 0.40 9.77 -6.57
C ARG A 10 1.82 10.27 -6.32
N ALA A 11 2.61 9.56 -5.52
CA ALA A 11 3.95 9.99 -5.11
C ALA A 11 5.02 8.88 -5.26
N PRO A 12 5.21 8.28 -6.45
CA PRO A 12 6.19 7.20 -6.63
C PRO A 12 7.66 7.63 -6.44
N ASP A 13 7.98 8.92 -6.65
CA ASP A 13 9.38 9.40 -6.78
C ASP A 13 9.95 10.09 -5.52
N ARG A 14 9.15 10.35 -4.48
CA ARG A 14 9.64 10.98 -3.23
C ARG A 14 10.38 10.03 -2.29
N GLU A 15 10.41 8.73 -2.59
CA GLU A 15 11.08 7.73 -1.75
C GLU A 15 12.56 7.55 -2.05
N ARG A 16 13.12 8.21 -3.07
CA ARG A 16 14.58 8.28 -3.26
C ARG A 16 15.28 8.97 -2.07
N GLY A 17 14.55 9.78 -1.28
CA GLY A 17 15.02 10.37 -0.02
C GLY A 17 14.79 9.50 1.23
N TRP A 18 14.04 8.39 1.12
CA TRP A 18 13.57 7.60 2.27
C TRP A 18 14.42 6.36 2.56
N HIS A 19 15.56 6.19 1.88
CA HIS A 19 16.52 5.09 2.07
C HIS A 19 17.04 4.89 3.52
N HIS A 20 16.61 5.69 4.50
CA HIS A 20 17.01 5.57 5.91
C HIS A 20 15.93 5.03 6.87
N VAL A 21 14.66 4.98 6.48
CA VAL A 21 13.67 4.21 7.26
C VAL A 21 13.63 2.83 6.62
N LYS A 22 13.83 1.77 7.41
CA LYS A 22 13.76 0.37 6.98
C LYS A 22 12.31 -0.01 6.64
N ALA A 23 11.71 0.71 5.70
CA ALA A 23 10.37 0.51 5.20
C ALA A 23 10.41 -0.64 4.20
N MET A 24 9.38 -1.48 4.28
CA MET A 24 8.98 -2.60 3.40
C MET A 24 9.01 -2.32 1.87
N TRP A 25 9.32 -1.09 1.46
CA TRP A 25 9.13 -0.53 0.13
C TRP A 25 10.11 -1.00 -0.96
N PRO A 26 11.41 -1.25 -0.70
CA PRO A 26 12.33 -1.76 -1.74
C PRO A 26 11.84 -3.08 -2.37
N GLU A 27 11.14 -3.92 -1.61
CA GLU A 27 10.56 -5.17 -2.09
C GLU A 27 9.31 -4.96 -2.96
N ILE A 28 8.54 -3.91 -2.66
CA ILE A 28 7.31 -3.56 -3.38
C ILE A 28 7.65 -2.88 -4.71
N MET A 29 8.67 -2.02 -4.77
CA MET A 29 9.11 -1.31 -5.99
C MET A 29 9.80 -2.21 -7.02
N ARG A 30 10.49 -3.29 -6.60
CA ARG A 30 11.12 -4.26 -7.53
C ARG A 30 10.13 -4.96 -8.47
N HIS A 31 8.85 -4.96 -8.12
CA HIS A 31 7.80 -5.43 -9.00
C HIS A 31 7.14 -4.19 -9.62
N GLY A 32 7.40 -3.91 -10.90
CA GLY A 32 6.94 -2.76 -11.70
C GLY A 32 5.42 -2.53 -11.73
N PHE A 33 4.84 -2.29 -10.56
CA PHE A 33 3.43 -2.22 -10.26
C PHE A 33 2.95 -0.77 -10.16
N PHE A 34 3.88 0.16 -9.92
CA PHE A 34 3.64 1.60 -9.84
C PHE A 34 3.76 2.32 -11.18
N GLY A 35 4.06 1.57 -12.25
CA GLY A 35 4.32 2.11 -13.58
C GLY A 35 5.65 2.85 -13.63
N ASP A 36 6.25 2.85 -14.82
CA ASP A 36 7.36 3.73 -15.17
C ASP A 36 6.78 5.15 -15.25
N GLY A 37 6.54 5.73 -14.08
CA GLY A 37 6.17 7.12 -13.90
C GLY A 37 7.44 7.95 -13.79
N ASP A 38 8.39 7.74 -14.68
CA ASP A 38 9.42 8.71 -14.99
C ASP A 38 8.69 9.96 -15.49
N GLY A 39 8.50 10.90 -14.58
CA GLY A 39 7.91 12.20 -14.82
C GLY A 39 8.78 13.09 -15.70
N GLU A 40 9.37 12.55 -16.77
CA GLU A 40 9.86 13.34 -17.89
C GLU A 40 8.64 13.79 -18.69
N VAL A 41 7.97 14.81 -18.15
CA VAL A 41 6.99 15.57 -18.90
C VAL A 41 7.79 16.33 -19.94
N ASN A 42 7.71 15.90 -21.21
CA ASN A 42 8.03 16.77 -22.32
C ASN A 42 7.13 18.00 -22.19
N HIS A 43 7.70 19.13 -21.73
CA HIS A 43 6.99 20.41 -21.56
C HIS A 43 6.41 20.98 -22.86
N ALA A 44 6.57 20.28 -23.98
CA ALA A 44 6.08 20.65 -25.31
C ALA A 44 4.75 19.99 -25.71
N ASP A 45 4.18 19.10 -24.88
CA ASP A 45 2.90 18.45 -25.20
C ASP A 45 1.70 19.24 -24.63
N PRO A 46 0.88 19.90 -25.48
CA PRO A 46 -0.31 20.63 -25.04
C PRO A 46 -1.42 19.73 -24.47
N ASP A 47 -1.36 18.41 -24.71
CA ASP A 47 -2.31 17.43 -24.18
C ASP A 47 -1.79 16.73 -22.90
N ALA A 48 -0.65 17.19 -22.36
CA ALA A 48 -0.11 16.66 -21.12
C ALA A 48 -1.09 16.86 -19.96
N ARG A 49 -1.51 15.75 -19.34
CA ARG A 49 -2.37 15.79 -18.15
C ARG A 49 -1.67 16.59 -17.05
N PRO A 50 -2.36 17.55 -16.40
CA PRO A 50 -1.76 18.33 -15.33
C PRO A 50 -1.24 17.40 -14.22
N ARG A 51 -0.04 17.71 -13.72
CA ARG A 51 0.57 16.95 -12.62
C ARG A 51 -0.38 16.95 -11.41
N PRO A 52 -0.59 15.81 -10.74
CA PRO A 52 -1.38 15.77 -9.52
C PRO A 52 -0.82 16.76 -8.49
N LEU A 53 -1.70 17.45 -7.77
CA LEU A 53 -1.29 18.33 -6.68
C LEU A 53 -0.41 17.57 -5.68
N PRO A 54 0.61 18.23 -5.09
CA PRO A 54 1.44 17.62 -4.06
C PRO A 54 0.58 17.19 -2.87
N LEU A 55 1.02 16.14 -2.17
CA LEU A 55 0.37 15.69 -0.94
C LEU A 55 0.47 16.77 0.15
N THR A 56 -0.61 16.96 0.90
CA THR A 56 -0.60 17.78 2.12
C THR A 56 0.17 17.09 3.24
N ARG A 57 0.54 17.83 4.29
CA ARG A 57 1.19 17.26 5.48
C ARG A 57 0.35 16.16 6.12
N ASP A 58 -0.95 16.37 6.25
CA ASP A 58 -1.87 15.39 6.86
C ASP A 58 -1.98 14.12 6.00
N GLN A 59 -1.97 14.27 4.67
CA GLN A 59 -1.95 13.13 3.74
C GLN A 59 -0.65 12.31 3.88
N VAL A 60 0.48 12.98 4.09
CA VAL A 60 1.76 12.30 4.36
C VAL A 60 1.71 11.57 5.70
N ALA A 61 1.21 12.21 6.75
CA ALA A 61 1.08 11.58 8.07
C ALA A 61 0.15 10.36 8.04
N GLU A 62 -0.97 10.41 7.31
CA GLU A 62 -1.87 9.26 7.15
C GLU A 62 -1.16 8.10 6.42
N MET A 63 -0.42 8.43 5.36
CA MET A 63 0.35 7.47 4.58
C MET A 63 1.42 6.78 5.43
N GLU A 64 2.17 7.55 6.22
CA GLU A 64 3.20 7.06 7.14
C GLU A 64 2.60 6.17 8.24
N ALA A 65 1.50 6.59 8.86
CA ALA A 65 0.82 5.81 9.89
C ALA A 65 0.37 4.44 9.36
N VAL A 66 -0.21 4.39 8.14
CA VAL A 66 -0.58 3.11 7.52
C VAL A 66 0.65 2.26 7.22
N GLY A 67 1.73 2.86 6.74
CA GLY A 67 3.01 2.18 6.52
C GLY A 67 3.56 1.54 7.81
N GLU A 68 3.54 2.30 8.91
CA GLU A 68 3.95 1.82 10.23
C GLU A 68 3.07 0.66 10.71
N TRP A 69 1.74 0.77 10.60
CA TRP A 69 0.83 -0.31 11.01
C TRP A 69 1.08 -1.60 10.23
N LEU A 70 1.31 -1.50 8.92
CA LEU A 70 1.65 -2.66 8.09
C LEU A 70 3.01 -3.25 8.47
N GLY A 71 4.03 -2.41 8.67
CA GLY A 71 5.35 -2.87 9.08
C GLY A 71 5.34 -3.54 10.46
N ARG A 72 4.58 -3.01 11.41
CA ARG A 72 4.59 -3.48 12.80
C ARG A 72 3.67 -4.66 13.07
N HIS A 73 2.52 -4.72 12.40
CA HIS A 73 1.45 -5.67 12.77
C HIS A 73 1.13 -6.72 11.69
N VAL A 74 1.74 -6.62 10.51
CA VAL A 74 1.61 -7.64 9.46
C VAL A 74 2.93 -8.38 9.32
N ASP A 75 2.85 -9.71 9.38
CA ASP A 75 3.99 -10.59 9.13
C ASP A 75 4.64 -10.29 7.78
N GLU A 76 5.96 -10.37 7.73
CA GLU A 76 6.75 -10.07 6.53
C GLU A 76 6.28 -10.86 5.29
N ARG A 77 5.93 -12.14 5.49
CA ARG A 77 5.42 -13.03 4.44
C ARG A 77 4.03 -12.62 3.90
N ASP A 78 3.29 -11.78 4.62
CA ASP A 78 1.92 -11.36 4.29
C ASP A 78 1.81 -9.88 3.91
N ARG A 79 2.83 -9.09 4.24
CA ARG A 79 2.94 -7.68 3.85
C ARG A 79 2.71 -7.48 2.35
N ARG A 80 3.42 -8.24 1.52
CA ARG A 80 3.27 -8.19 0.06
C ARG A 80 1.86 -8.55 -0.41
N LEU A 81 1.24 -9.57 0.19
CA LEU A 81 -0.14 -9.96 -0.10
C LEU A 81 -1.11 -8.82 0.22
N VAL A 82 -0.97 -8.20 1.39
CA VAL A 82 -1.82 -7.09 1.83
C VAL A 82 -1.67 -5.88 0.91
N THR A 83 -0.44 -5.52 0.54
CA THR A 83 -0.16 -4.40 -0.39
C THR A 83 -0.83 -4.63 -1.75
N LEU A 84 -0.66 -5.81 -2.35
CA LEU A 84 -1.28 -6.14 -3.65
C LEU A 84 -2.81 -6.13 -3.59
N ALA A 85 -3.38 -6.62 -2.49
CA ALA A 85 -4.82 -6.59 -2.26
C ALA A 85 -5.34 -5.14 -2.12
N LEU A 86 -4.68 -4.31 -1.32
CA LEU A 86 -5.03 -2.89 -1.16
C LEU A 86 -4.92 -2.13 -2.48
N ALA A 87 -3.97 -2.49 -3.33
CA ALA A 87 -3.83 -1.87 -4.63
C ALA A 87 -4.98 -2.22 -5.60
N GLU A 88 -5.46 -3.47 -5.63
CA GLU A 88 -6.66 -3.83 -6.42
C GLU A 88 -7.89 -3.03 -5.91
N LEU A 89 -8.03 -2.87 -4.59
CA LEU A 89 -9.11 -2.07 -4.00
C LEU A 89 -8.96 -0.57 -4.32
N ALA A 90 -7.74 -0.02 -4.24
CA ALA A 90 -7.44 1.37 -4.57
C ALA A 90 -7.67 1.68 -6.06
N ALA A 91 -7.53 0.68 -6.94
CA ALA A 91 -7.91 0.76 -8.35
C ALA A 91 -9.43 0.76 -8.59
N GLY A 92 -10.25 0.79 -7.52
CA GLY A 92 -11.70 0.83 -7.61
C GLY A 92 -12.37 -0.54 -7.73
N ARG A 93 -11.64 -1.64 -7.57
CA ARG A 93 -12.27 -2.97 -7.63
C ARG A 93 -13.07 -3.24 -6.37
N ARG A 94 -14.30 -3.74 -6.55
CA ARG A 94 -15.18 -4.16 -5.44
C ARG A 94 -14.73 -5.47 -4.78
N ARG A 95 -13.93 -6.29 -5.46
CA ARG A 95 -13.44 -7.59 -4.98
C ARG A 95 -11.99 -7.82 -5.41
N ILE A 96 -11.21 -8.43 -4.53
CA ILE A 96 -9.81 -8.80 -4.79
C ILE A 96 -9.78 -10.07 -5.65
N ARG A 97 -9.06 -10.01 -6.77
CA ARG A 97 -8.91 -11.15 -7.69
C ARG A 97 -7.72 -12.00 -7.29
N TRP A 98 -7.93 -12.91 -6.33
CA TRP A 98 -6.88 -13.77 -5.79
C TRP A 98 -6.12 -14.58 -6.86
N SER A 99 -6.82 -15.03 -7.91
CA SER A 99 -6.22 -15.73 -9.04
C SER A 99 -5.18 -14.88 -9.77
N ALA A 100 -5.43 -13.58 -9.94
CA ALA A 100 -4.50 -12.65 -10.58
C ALA A 100 -3.31 -12.26 -9.68
N LEU A 101 -3.47 -12.37 -8.36
CA LEU A 101 -2.41 -12.08 -7.39
C LEU A 101 -1.49 -13.28 -7.13
N LYS A 102 -1.99 -14.51 -7.28
CA LYS A 102 -1.22 -15.75 -7.06
C LYS A 102 0.13 -15.76 -7.79
N PRO A 103 0.25 -15.54 -9.11
CA PRO A 103 1.55 -15.57 -9.79
C PRO A 103 2.53 -14.50 -9.28
N LYS A 104 2.02 -13.42 -8.68
CA LYS A 104 2.83 -12.35 -8.10
C LYS A 104 3.29 -12.66 -6.68
N LEU A 105 2.85 -13.75 -6.06
CA LEU A 105 3.15 -14.10 -4.67
C LEU A 105 3.94 -15.41 -4.54
N GLY A 106 4.15 -16.11 -5.66
CA GLY A 106 4.85 -17.39 -5.72
C GLY A 106 3.93 -18.60 -5.67
N ASP A 107 4.50 -19.74 -6.04
CA ASP A 107 3.78 -20.99 -6.26
C ASP A 107 3.77 -21.83 -4.98
N GLY A 108 2.61 -21.90 -4.33
CA GLY A 108 2.45 -22.75 -3.14
C GLY A 108 1.17 -22.53 -2.36
N ILE A 109 0.46 -21.42 -2.61
CA ILE A 109 -0.75 -21.06 -1.85
C ILE A 109 -1.96 -21.02 -2.76
N SER A 110 -3.04 -21.68 -2.33
CA SER A 110 -4.33 -21.63 -3.02
C SER A 110 -4.96 -20.23 -2.91
N THR A 111 -5.82 -19.87 -3.85
CA THR A 111 -6.57 -18.60 -3.81
C THR A 111 -7.37 -18.44 -2.51
N ARG A 112 -7.94 -19.54 -2.01
CA ARG A 112 -8.60 -19.59 -0.70
C ARG A 112 -7.63 -19.31 0.45
N GLY A 113 -6.44 -19.90 0.42
CA GLY A 113 -5.38 -19.66 1.39
C GLY A 113 -4.94 -18.19 1.43
N LEU A 114 -4.78 -17.56 0.25
CA LEU A 114 -4.49 -16.12 0.15
C LEU A 114 -5.59 -15.28 0.80
N GLY A 115 -6.86 -15.58 0.52
CA GLY A 115 -7.98 -14.87 1.13
C GLY A 115 -8.01 -15.00 2.67
N MET A 116 -7.66 -16.18 3.20
CA MET A 116 -7.59 -16.41 4.64
C MET A 116 -6.44 -15.66 5.29
N ARG A 117 -5.25 -15.69 4.67
CA ARG A 117 -4.07 -14.95 5.14
C ARG A 117 -4.32 -13.44 5.16
N TYR A 118 -4.87 -12.89 4.08
CA TYR A 118 -5.26 -11.48 4.02
C TYR A 118 -6.25 -11.10 5.14
N ARG A 119 -7.30 -11.91 5.34
CA ARG A 119 -8.29 -11.65 6.40
C ARG A 119 -7.65 -11.64 7.78
N ARG A 120 -6.75 -12.58 8.07
CA ARG A 120 -6.02 -12.66 9.34
C ARG A 120 -5.15 -11.42 9.55
N ALA A 121 -4.38 -11.03 8.54
CA ALA A 121 -3.51 -9.85 8.60
C ALA A 121 -4.31 -8.56 8.89
N ILE A 122 -5.36 -8.28 8.11
CA ILE A 122 -6.20 -7.09 8.31
C ILE A 122 -6.92 -7.12 9.66
N SER A 123 -7.42 -8.29 10.07
CA SER A 123 -8.06 -8.43 11.39
C SER A 123 -7.07 -8.21 12.53
N GLY A 124 -5.81 -8.61 12.38
CA GLY A 124 -4.74 -8.35 13.33
C GLY A 124 -4.50 -6.85 13.50
N VAL A 125 -4.31 -6.13 12.39
CA VAL A 125 -4.17 -4.66 12.39
C VAL A 125 -5.38 -4.00 13.05
N ALA A 126 -6.60 -4.37 12.64
CA ALA A 126 -7.83 -3.78 13.18
C ALA A 126 -7.99 -4.02 14.69
N LYS A 127 -7.64 -5.22 15.19
CA LYS A 127 -7.68 -5.53 16.62
C LYS A 127 -6.73 -4.66 17.42
N VAL A 128 -5.51 -4.47 16.92
CA VAL A 128 -4.52 -3.63 17.60
C VAL A 128 -5.01 -2.19 17.64
N LEU A 129 -5.42 -1.62 16.51
CA LEU A 129 -5.86 -0.23 16.45
C LEU A 129 -7.09 0.02 17.33
N ASN A 130 -8.10 -0.86 17.27
CA ASN A 130 -9.30 -0.73 18.10
C ASN A 130 -9.03 -0.99 19.59
N GLY A 131 -8.05 -1.84 19.91
CA GLY A 131 -7.58 -2.06 21.29
C GLY A 131 -6.95 -0.82 21.89
N HIS A 132 -6.14 -0.09 21.10
CA HIS A 132 -5.56 1.19 21.51
C HIS A 132 -6.63 2.28 21.66
N SER A 133 -7.61 2.33 20.74
CA SER A 133 -8.71 3.30 20.84
C SER A 133 -9.62 3.07 22.06
N ARG A 134 -9.82 1.81 22.49
CA ARG A 134 -10.57 1.51 23.73
C ARG A 134 -9.81 1.87 25.00
N ALA A 135 -8.48 1.78 25.01
CA ALA A 135 -7.66 2.16 26.16
C ALA A 135 -7.62 3.69 26.36
N GLY A 136 -7.79 4.48 25.28
CA GLY A 136 -7.82 5.95 25.34
C GLY A 136 -9.17 6.58 25.71
N HIS A 137 -10.25 5.79 25.87
CA HIS A 137 -11.60 6.32 26.18
C HIS A 137 -11.99 6.20 27.66
N LEU A 138 -11.04 5.82 28.53
CA LEU A 138 -11.19 5.75 29.99
C LEU A 138 -10.22 6.71 30.72
N GLY A 139 -9.71 7.73 30.04
CA GLY A 139 -8.83 8.77 30.59
C GLY A 139 -9.52 10.11 30.71
#